data_AF-A0A348UWQ6-F1
#
_entry.id   AF-A0A348UWQ6-F1
#
_cell.length_a   1.000
_cell.length_b   1.000
_cell.length_c   1.000
_cell.angle_alpha   90.00
_cell.angle_beta   90.00
_cell.angle_gamma   90.00
#
_symmetry.space_group_name_H-M   'P 1'
#
loop_
_entity.id
_entity.type
_entity.pdbx_description
1 polymer ?
#
loop_
_entity_poly.entity_id
_entity_poly.type
_entity_poly.pdbx_seq_one_letter_code
_entity_poly.pdbx_strand_id
1 'polypeptide(L)'
;MTAAHKILIVDDDPSILEVLDARLSASNFKVLKAKDAAGAEQILREHKGIDLLVSDIKMPGKSGIELFTDIRKFLPNLPVIFLTAYGTIPDAVDAMKLGAADYISKPFDGLELIKKINTMMALRGTGVGAGPMPLVESGFYWGKSSAMKHLYTMVKKVAVTQVNVLILGESGVGKECIAGCIHRNSPRKTQPYMVVDCGSTPAGILESELFGHLKGSFTHAVKDKIGLMQAADSGTLFLDEIG
;
A
#
# COMPACT_ATOMS: atom_id res chain seq x y z
N MET A 1 29.12 7.00 -0.71
CA MET A 1 28.36 7.38 -1.92
C MET A 1 27.37 6.27 -2.19
N THR A 2 26.10 6.45 -1.84
CA THR A 2 25.04 5.45 -2.09
C THR A 2 24.75 5.40 -3.58
N ALA A 3 24.71 4.21 -4.17
CA ALA A 3 24.40 4.04 -5.59
C ALA A 3 22.98 4.56 -5.88
N ALA A 4 22.84 5.38 -6.92
CA ALA A 4 21.54 5.91 -7.32
C ALA A 4 20.63 4.77 -7.80
N HIS A 5 19.53 4.54 -7.10
CA HIS A 5 18.53 3.51 -7.45
C HIS A 5 17.87 3.83 -8.79
N LYS A 6 17.61 2.78 -9.58
CA LYS A 6 16.95 2.91 -10.89
C LYS A 6 15.46 2.63 -10.76
N ILE A 7 14.65 3.60 -11.17
CA ILE A 7 13.19 3.54 -11.11
C ILE A 7 12.64 3.60 -12.53
N LEU A 8 11.78 2.65 -12.89
CA LEU A 8 11.01 2.71 -14.13
C LEU A 8 9.65 3.33 -13.82
N ILE A 9 9.30 4.40 -14.53
CA ILE A 9 7.97 5.02 -14.48
C ILE A 9 7.21 4.71 -15.77
N VAL A 10 5.93 4.37 -15.64
CA VAL A 10 5.04 3.98 -16.74
C VAL A 10 3.71 4.70 -16.59
N ASP A 11 3.37 5.51 -17.58
CA ASP A 11 2.14 6.30 -17.62
C ASP A 11 1.89 6.69 -19.09
N ASP A 12 0.63 6.66 -19.54
CA ASP A 12 0.28 7.07 -20.89
C ASP A 12 0.22 8.60 -21.05
N ASP A 13 0.10 9.35 -19.95
CA ASP A 13 0.14 10.80 -19.93
C ASP A 13 1.59 11.32 -19.87
N PRO A 14 2.10 11.98 -20.94
CA PRO A 14 3.44 12.52 -20.97
C PRO A 14 3.68 13.59 -19.89
N SER A 15 2.67 14.36 -19.51
CA SER A 15 2.79 15.37 -18.46
C SER A 15 3.01 14.74 -17.09
N ILE A 16 2.39 13.59 -16.81
CA ILE A 16 2.62 12.85 -15.55
C ILE A 16 4.02 12.27 -15.54
N LEU A 17 4.48 11.70 -16.65
CA LEU A 17 5.85 11.20 -16.78
C LEU A 17 6.89 12.29 -16.50
N GLU A 18 6.70 13.50 -17.02
CA GLU A 18 7.61 14.63 -16.79
C GLU A 18 7.63 15.08 -15.33
N VAL A 19 6.46 15.16 -14.69
CA VAL A 19 6.35 15.52 -13.27
C VAL A 19 7.03 14.48 -12.38
N LEU A 20 6.82 13.20 -12.64
CA LEU A 20 7.45 12.10 -11.92
C LEU A 20 8.97 12.11 -12.10
N ASP A 21 9.44 12.27 -13.34
CA ASP A 21 10.85 12.33 -13.69
C ASP A 21 11.56 13.49 -12.98
N ALA A 22 11.00 14.70 -13.04
CA ALA A 22 11.55 15.88 -12.38
C ALA A 22 11.67 15.68 -10.86
N ARG A 23 10.63 15.13 -10.21
CA ARG A 23 10.60 14.91 -8.75
C ARG A 23 11.57 13.81 -8.30
N LEU A 24 11.62 12.70 -9.02
CA LEU A 24 12.48 11.56 -8.67
C LEU A 24 13.95 11.86 -8.98
N SER A 25 14.24 12.51 -10.10
CA SER A 25 15.59 12.96 -10.44
C SER A 25 16.12 13.99 -9.44
N ALA A 26 15.29 14.93 -8.98
CA ALA A 26 15.64 15.85 -7.89
C ALA A 26 15.95 15.15 -6.56
N SER A 27 15.46 13.92 -6.38
CA SER A 27 15.70 13.07 -5.22
C SER A 27 16.86 12.08 -5.41
N ASN A 28 17.72 12.29 -6.42
CA ASN A 28 18.89 11.46 -6.76
C ASN A 28 18.56 10.03 -7.24
N PHE A 29 17.37 9.81 -7.80
CA PHE A 29 17.04 8.55 -8.48
C PHE A 29 17.39 8.60 -9.96
N LYS A 30 17.73 7.46 -10.55
CA LYS A 30 17.84 7.30 -12.02
C LYS A 30 16.51 6.87 -12.57
N VAL A 31 15.88 7.71 -13.38
CA VAL A 31 14.53 7.45 -13.92
C VAL A 31 14.60 6.93 -15.36
N LEU A 32 13.87 5.86 -15.63
CA LEU A 32 13.56 5.38 -16.98
C LEU A 32 12.07 5.57 -17.22
N LYS A 33 11.68 5.92 -18.45
CA LYS A 33 10.29 6.26 -18.79
C LYS A 33 9.76 5.32 -19.86
N ALA A 34 8.54 4.84 -19.67
CA ALA A 34 7.75 4.14 -20.68
C ALA A 34 6.37 4.79 -20.80
N LYS A 35 5.84 4.84 -22.03
CA LYS A 35 4.51 5.41 -22.31
C LYS A 35 3.38 4.37 -22.31
N ASP A 36 3.76 3.09 -22.25
CA ASP A 36 2.85 1.97 -22.29
C ASP A 36 3.51 0.72 -21.67
N ALA A 37 2.70 -0.33 -21.50
CA ALA A 37 3.15 -1.59 -20.95
C ALA A 37 4.21 -2.29 -21.84
N ALA A 38 4.11 -2.16 -23.16
CA ALA A 38 5.04 -2.81 -24.09
C ALA A 38 6.46 -2.23 -23.99
N GLY A 39 6.57 -0.91 -23.95
CA GLY A 39 7.82 -0.20 -23.72
C GLY A 39 8.38 -0.48 -22.33
N ALA A 40 7.53 -0.59 -21.31
CA ALA A 40 7.96 -0.97 -19.96
C ALA A 40 8.59 -2.37 -19.93
N GLU A 41 7.96 -3.36 -20.58
CA GLU A 41 8.50 -4.72 -20.69
C GLU A 41 9.82 -4.76 -21.47
N GLN A 42 9.91 -4.02 -22.58
CA GLN A 42 11.14 -3.93 -23.35
C GLN A 42 12.28 -3.38 -22.48
N ILE A 43 12.04 -2.27 -21.77
CA ILE A 43 13.02 -1.66 -20.87
C ILE A 43 13.43 -2.64 -19.77
N LEU A 44 12.49 -3.38 -19.17
CA LEU A 44 12.78 -4.37 -18.12
C LEU A 44 13.60 -5.56 -18.62
N ARG A 45 13.49 -5.92 -19.90
CA ARG A 45 14.30 -6.98 -20.52
C ARG A 45 15.70 -6.50 -20.89
N GLU A 46 15.82 -5.27 -21.40
CA GLU A 46 17.08 -4.69 -21.86
C GLU A 46 17.95 -4.16 -20.71
N HIS A 47 17.34 -3.59 -19.67
CA HIS A 47 18.03 -2.94 -18.57
C HIS A 47 18.04 -3.81 -17.31
N LYS A 48 19.22 -4.33 -16.95
CA LYS A 48 19.41 -5.02 -15.68
C LYS A 48 19.51 -4.02 -14.50
N GLY A 49 18.93 -4.42 -13.37
CA GLY A 49 19.02 -3.69 -12.10
C GLY A 49 18.04 -2.53 -11.96
N ILE A 50 16.81 -2.69 -12.45
CA ILE A 50 15.70 -1.80 -12.07
C ILE A 50 15.27 -2.18 -10.65
N ASP A 51 15.25 -1.19 -9.76
CA ASP A 51 15.01 -1.40 -8.34
C ASP A 51 13.53 -1.27 -7.97
N LEU A 52 12.75 -0.54 -8.77
CA LEU A 52 11.32 -0.29 -8.56
C LEU A 52 10.61 0.07 -9.87
N LEU A 53 9.36 -0.37 -9.99
CA LEU A 53 8.42 0.08 -11.01
C LEU A 53 7.35 1.00 -10.37
N VAL A 54 7.05 2.12 -11.01
CA VAL A 54 5.87 2.94 -10.73
C VAL A 54 5.02 2.93 -12.00
N SER A 55 3.78 2.46 -11.92
CA SER A 55 2.92 2.29 -13.09
C SER A 55 1.54 2.86 -12.84
N ASP A 56 0.94 3.53 -13.83
CA ASP A 56 -0.51 3.73 -13.84
C ASP A 56 -1.20 2.36 -13.92
N ILE A 57 -2.32 2.22 -13.22
CA ILE A 57 -3.24 1.09 -13.36
C ILE A 57 -3.94 1.14 -14.71
N LYS A 58 -4.39 2.33 -15.13
CA LYS A 58 -5.19 2.50 -16.35
C LYS A 58 -4.32 3.07 -17.45
N MET A 59 -4.01 2.25 -18.45
CA MET A 59 -3.30 2.65 -19.64
C MET A 59 -4.01 2.10 -20.88
N PRO A 60 -3.96 2.80 -22.03
CA PRO A 60 -4.47 2.30 -23.30
C PRO A 60 -3.81 0.97 -23.70
N GLY A 61 -4.59 0.06 -24.26
CA GLY A 61 -4.12 -1.27 -24.64
C GLY A 61 -4.03 -2.17 -23.42
N LYS A 62 -2.84 -2.32 -22.85
CA LYS A 62 -2.58 -3.22 -21.73
C LYS A 62 -2.47 -2.44 -20.42
N SER A 63 -3.27 -2.85 -19.45
CA SER A 63 -3.35 -2.21 -18.13
C SER A 63 -2.09 -2.42 -17.29
N GLY A 64 -1.91 -1.58 -16.27
CA GLY A 64 -0.82 -1.74 -15.30
C GLY A 64 -0.89 -3.06 -14.53
N ILE A 65 -2.09 -3.57 -14.27
CA ILE A 65 -2.29 -4.86 -13.58
C ILE A 65 -1.85 -6.03 -14.48
N GLU A 66 -2.19 -5.99 -15.77
CA GLU A 66 -1.74 -7.00 -16.73
C GLU A 66 -0.22 -6.94 -16.93
N LEU A 67 0.35 -5.73 -17.02
CA LEU A 67 1.80 -5.51 -17.03
C LEU A 67 2.46 -6.15 -15.81
N PHE A 68 1.93 -5.88 -14.62
CA PHE A 68 2.44 -6.43 -13.37
C PHE A 68 2.39 -7.96 -13.33
N THR A 69 1.29 -8.55 -13.78
CA THR A 69 1.12 -10.01 -13.86
C THR A 69 2.19 -10.64 -14.75
N ASP A 70 2.53 -10.00 -15.87
CA ASP A 70 3.57 -10.50 -16.77
C ASP A 70 4.98 -10.28 -16.23
N ILE A 71 5.23 -9.14 -15.59
CA ILE A 71 6.51 -8.87 -14.92
C ILE A 71 6.78 -9.90 -13.82
N ARG A 72 5.77 -10.30 -13.04
CA ARG A 72 5.94 -11.29 -11.97
C ARG A 72 6.44 -12.65 -12.46
N LYS A 73 6.21 -13.00 -13.72
CA LYS A 73 6.70 -14.27 -14.31
C LYS A 73 8.22 -14.31 -14.44
N PHE A 74 8.88 -13.18 -14.65
CA PHE A 74 10.35 -13.13 -14.88
C PHE A 74 11.12 -12.26 -13.87
N LEU A 75 10.46 -11.33 -13.18
CA LEU A 75 10.99 -10.51 -12.09
C LEU A 75 10.06 -10.59 -10.86
N PRO A 76 9.95 -11.77 -10.22
CA PRO A 76 9.00 -12.00 -9.13
C PRO A 76 9.25 -11.13 -7.90
N ASN A 77 10.44 -10.56 -7.74
CA ASN A 77 10.80 -9.75 -6.57
C ASN A 77 10.73 -8.24 -6.82
N LEU A 78 10.49 -7.77 -8.05
CA LEU A 78 10.47 -6.34 -8.37
C LEU A 78 9.29 -5.66 -7.65
N PRO A 79 9.53 -4.69 -6.74
CA PRO A 79 8.47 -3.94 -6.12
C PRO A 79 7.81 -3.04 -7.16
N VAL A 80 6.49 -2.93 -7.05
CA VAL A 80 5.67 -2.14 -7.96
C VAL A 80 4.74 -1.26 -7.14
N ILE A 81 4.78 0.05 -7.40
CA ILE A 81 3.84 1.04 -6.88
C ILE A 81 2.86 1.39 -7.99
N PHE A 82 1.58 1.30 -7.70
CA PHE A 82 0.54 1.71 -8.64
C PHE A 82 0.11 3.15 -8.44
N LEU A 83 -0.10 3.87 -9.54
CA LEU A 83 -0.80 5.16 -9.55
C LEU A 83 -2.25 4.91 -10.00
N THR A 84 -3.23 5.46 -9.29
CA THR A 84 -4.66 5.22 -9.58
C THR A 84 -5.46 6.50 -9.54
N ALA A 85 -6.43 6.71 -10.42
CA ALA A 85 -7.30 7.89 -10.36
C ALA A 85 -8.33 7.80 -9.21
N TYR A 86 -8.87 8.94 -8.80
CA TYR A 86 -9.97 8.97 -7.83
C TYR A 86 -11.19 8.19 -8.37
N GLY A 87 -11.65 7.17 -7.65
CA GLY A 87 -12.78 6.31 -8.05
C GLY A 87 -12.43 4.90 -8.55
N THR A 88 -11.15 4.51 -8.57
CA THR A 88 -10.67 3.16 -8.95
C THR A 88 -10.03 2.40 -7.80
N ILE A 89 -10.51 2.67 -6.57
CA ILE A 89 -10.09 1.99 -5.34
C ILE A 89 -10.23 0.44 -5.43
N PRO A 90 -11.26 -0.14 -6.09
CA PRO A 90 -11.34 -1.60 -6.26
C PRO A 90 -10.12 -2.18 -7.00
N ASP A 91 -9.67 -1.50 -8.06
CA ASP A 91 -8.51 -1.93 -8.86
C ASP A 91 -7.21 -1.87 -8.04
N ALA A 92 -7.09 -0.90 -7.13
CA ALA A 92 -5.96 -0.79 -6.20
C ALA A 92 -5.95 -1.92 -5.15
N VAL A 93 -7.13 -2.30 -4.64
CA VAL A 93 -7.27 -3.44 -3.72
C VAL A 93 -6.91 -4.75 -4.42
N ASP A 94 -7.34 -4.93 -5.66
CA ASP A 94 -7.02 -6.14 -6.43
C ASP A 94 -5.53 -6.20 -6.81
N ALA A 95 -4.89 -5.06 -7.10
CA ALA A 95 -3.45 -4.97 -7.26
C ALA A 95 -2.67 -5.39 -5.99
N MET A 96 -3.14 -4.98 -4.82
CA MET A 96 -2.54 -5.40 -3.54
C MET A 96 -2.71 -6.91 -3.30
N LYS A 97 -3.87 -7.49 -3.65
CA LYS A 97 -4.08 -8.97 -3.60
C LYS A 97 -3.12 -9.72 -4.52
N LEU A 98 -2.75 -9.14 -5.65
CA LEU A 98 -1.77 -9.71 -6.59
C LEU A 98 -0.32 -9.52 -6.11
N GLY A 99 -0.10 -8.83 -4.98
CA GLY A 99 1.19 -8.67 -4.34
C GLY A 99 1.92 -7.39 -4.72
N ALA A 100 1.23 -6.36 -5.23
CA ALA A 100 1.82 -5.03 -5.40
C ALA A 100 2.45 -4.53 -4.10
N ALA A 101 3.48 -3.71 -4.21
CA ALA A 101 4.18 -3.20 -3.03
C ALA A 101 3.38 -2.09 -2.35
N ASP A 102 2.72 -1.23 -3.12
CA ASP A 102 1.87 -0.14 -2.62
C ASP A 102 1.04 0.48 -3.77
N TYR A 103 0.14 1.40 -3.45
CA TYR A 103 -0.55 2.25 -4.42
C TYR A 103 -0.63 3.71 -3.93
N ILE A 104 -0.83 4.65 -4.86
CA ILE A 104 -1.00 6.09 -4.60
C ILE A 104 -2.10 6.63 -5.52
N SER A 105 -3.05 7.37 -4.94
CA SER A 105 -4.11 8.02 -5.71
C SER A 105 -3.63 9.31 -6.39
N LYS A 106 -4.05 9.51 -7.65
CA LYS A 106 -3.98 10.76 -8.40
C LYS A 106 -5.18 11.65 -8.02
N PRO A 107 -4.98 12.95 -7.75
CA PRO A 107 -3.71 13.67 -7.73
C PRO A 107 -2.82 13.25 -6.56
N PHE A 108 -1.53 13.04 -6.81
CA PHE A 108 -0.57 12.54 -5.82
C PHE A 108 0.37 13.62 -5.29
N ASP A 109 0.70 13.55 -4.00
CA ASP A 109 1.79 14.32 -3.42
C ASP A 109 3.14 13.66 -3.79
N GLY A 110 4.02 14.45 -4.40
CA GLY A 110 5.36 14.01 -4.77
C GLY A 110 6.21 13.63 -3.57
N LEU A 111 6.01 14.30 -2.43
CA LEU A 111 6.72 14.01 -1.19
C LEU A 111 6.29 12.66 -0.62
N GLU A 112 5.02 12.31 -0.74
CA GLU A 112 4.49 11.00 -0.33
C GLU A 112 5.10 9.87 -1.17
N LEU A 113 5.12 10.03 -2.49
CA LEU A 113 5.75 9.07 -3.40
C LEU A 113 7.23 8.86 -3.06
N ILE A 114 8.01 9.94 -2.89
CA ILE A 114 9.43 9.86 -2.54
C ILE A 114 9.65 9.15 -1.19
N LYS A 115 8.81 9.42 -0.19
CA LYS A 115 8.87 8.73 1.10
C LYS A 115 8.62 7.22 0.97
N LYS A 116 7.59 6.82 0.22
CA LYS A 116 7.27 5.41 -0.04
C LYS A 116 8.42 4.70 -0.75
N ILE A 117 8.98 5.32 -1.79
CA ILE A 117 10.13 4.80 -2.55
C ILE A 117 11.35 4.60 -1.65
N ASN A 118 11.75 5.62 -0.89
CA ASN A 118 12.90 5.53 0.00
C ASN A 118 12.73 4.43 1.05
N THR A 119 11.53 4.29 1.59
CA THR A 119 11.20 3.21 2.54
C THR A 119 11.39 1.84 1.89
N MET A 120 10.90 1.64 0.67
CA MET A 120 11.07 0.37 -0.05
C MET A 120 12.52 0.06 -0.41
N MET A 121 13.29 1.07 -0.83
CA MET A 121 14.71 0.89 -1.17
C MET A 121 15.56 0.55 0.06
N ALA A 122 15.27 1.18 1.20
CA ALA A 122 15.94 0.88 2.46
C ALA A 122 15.74 -0.59 2.89
N LEU A 123 14.57 -1.17 2.63
CA LEU A 123 14.27 -2.58 2.90
C LEU A 123 15.04 -3.56 2.01
N ARG A 124 15.52 -3.11 0.84
CA ARG A 124 16.29 -3.93 -0.12
C ARG A 124 17.80 -3.83 0.06
N GLY A 125 18.29 -2.73 0.64
CA GLY A 125 19.72 -2.54 0.96
C GLY A 125 20.24 -3.47 2.06
N THR A 126 19.36 -4.09 2.84
CA THR A 126 19.68 -5.14 3.81
C THR A 126 19.53 -6.50 3.14
N GLY A 127 20.57 -6.97 2.46
CA GLY A 127 20.56 -8.28 1.79
C GLY A 127 20.20 -9.41 2.77
N VAL A 128 18.96 -9.87 2.72
CA VAL A 128 18.54 -11.15 3.32
C VAL A 128 17.86 -11.93 2.22
N GLY A 129 18.56 -12.97 1.77
CA GLY A 129 18.11 -13.91 0.76
C GLY A 129 16.89 -14.70 1.19
N ALA A 130 16.25 -15.28 0.18
CA ALA A 130 15.09 -16.16 0.28
C ALA A 130 15.27 -17.25 1.36
N GLY A 131 14.38 -17.23 2.33
CA GLY A 131 14.18 -18.23 3.36
C GLY A 131 13.06 -17.75 4.30
N PRO A 132 12.19 -18.63 4.81
CA PRO A 132 11.08 -18.23 5.66
C PRO A 132 11.64 -17.80 7.03
N MET A 133 11.99 -16.52 7.16
CA MET A 133 12.35 -15.90 8.44
C MET A 133 11.24 -14.95 8.92
N PRO A 134 11.12 -14.75 10.24
CA PRO A 134 9.93 -14.17 10.85
C PRO A 134 9.75 -12.73 10.40
N LEU A 135 8.53 -12.41 9.95
CA LEU A 135 8.09 -11.08 9.53
C LEU A 135 8.10 -10.09 10.71
N VAL A 136 9.28 -9.66 11.12
CA VAL A 136 9.51 -8.53 12.02
C VAL A 136 10.67 -7.75 11.45
N GLU A 137 10.38 -6.84 10.51
CA GLU A 137 11.08 -5.56 10.29
C GLU A 137 10.70 -4.99 8.92
N SER A 138 9.66 -4.15 8.89
CA SER A 138 9.54 -3.19 7.79
C SER A 138 8.73 -1.96 8.24
N GLY A 139 9.44 -0.85 8.47
CA GLY A 139 8.86 0.50 8.29
C GLY A 139 8.52 1.33 9.52
N PHE A 140 8.83 0.89 10.74
CA PHE A 140 8.66 1.73 11.95
C PHE A 140 9.97 1.73 12.73
N TYR A 141 10.48 2.92 13.10
CA TYR A 141 11.58 3.02 14.06
C TYR A 141 11.07 2.45 15.39
N TRP A 142 11.28 1.15 15.60
CA TRP A 142 10.94 0.53 16.86
C TRP A 142 11.73 1.23 17.96
N GLY A 143 11.03 1.86 18.89
CA GLY A 143 11.68 2.47 20.04
C GLY A 143 12.50 1.41 20.78
N LYS A 144 13.78 1.69 21.04
CA LYS A 144 14.68 0.78 21.76
C LYS A 144 14.38 0.73 23.27
N SER A 145 13.42 1.52 23.73
CA SER A 145 13.02 1.63 25.12
C SER A 145 12.42 0.33 25.66
N SER A 146 12.56 0.13 26.97
CA SER A 146 11.94 -1.00 27.67
C SER A 146 10.42 -1.01 27.53
N ALA A 147 9.78 0.16 27.50
CA ALA A 147 8.33 0.31 27.30
C ALA A 147 7.88 -0.25 25.94
N MET A 148 8.58 0.08 24.86
CA MET A 148 8.26 -0.46 23.53
C MET A 148 8.52 -1.97 23.45
N LYS A 149 9.60 -2.47 24.07
CA LYS A 149 9.85 -3.92 24.16
C LYS A 149 8.71 -4.68 24.86
N HIS A 150 8.17 -4.13 25.94
CA HIS A 150 6.99 -4.69 26.61
C HIS A 150 5.75 -4.65 25.72
N LEU A 151 5.51 -3.52 25.03
CA LEU A 151 4.40 -3.40 24.08
C LEU A 151 4.48 -4.46 22.98
N TYR A 152 5.66 -4.71 22.38
CA TYR A 152 5.80 -5.76 21.35
C TYR A 152 5.52 -7.15 21.88
N THR A 153 5.97 -7.42 23.10
CA THR A 153 5.72 -8.72 23.74
C THR A 153 4.22 -8.94 23.93
N MET A 154 3.48 -7.88 24.26
CA MET A 154 2.02 -7.90 24.35
C MET A 154 1.36 -8.06 22.97
N VAL A 155 1.79 -7.28 21.98
CA VAL A 155 1.29 -7.37 20.59
C VAL A 155 1.44 -8.78 20.03
N LYS A 156 2.60 -9.42 20.20
CA LYS A 156 2.82 -10.80 19.75
C LYS A 156 1.89 -11.81 20.42
N LYS A 157 1.62 -11.64 21.71
CA LYS A 157 0.71 -12.52 22.46
C LYS A 157 -0.75 -12.33 22.03
N VAL A 158 -1.16 -11.09 21.78
CA VAL A 158 -2.53 -10.74 21.38
C VAL A 158 -2.80 -11.10 19.92
N ALA A 159 -1.82 -10.95 19.03
CA ALA A 159 -1.99 -11.19 17.60
C ALA A 159 -2.49 -12.60 17.24
N VAL A 160 -2.11 -13.62 18.02
CA VAL A 160 -2.56 -15.01 17.78
C VAL A 160 -3.99 -15.29 18.27
N THR A 161 -4.61 -14.35 18.96
CA THR A 161 -5.94 -14.49 19.55
C THR A 161 -7.02 -13.87 18.65
N GLN A 162 -8.29 -14.14 18.98
CA GLN A 162 -9.47 -13.65 18.25
C GLN A 162 -10.21 -12.54 19.04
N VAL A 163 -9.53 -11.91 20.02
CA VAL A 163 -10.16 -10.91 20.89
C VAL A 163 -10.11 -9.52 20.26
N ASN A 164 -11.05 -8.66 20.66
CA ASN A 164 -11.01 -7.25 20.30
C ASN A 164 -9.89 -6.53 21.07
N VAL A 165 -9.18 -5.62 20.40
CA VAL A 165 -8.04 -4.90 20.95
C VAL A 165 -8.30 -3.41 20.91
N LEU A 166 -8.16 -2.75 22.07
CA LEU A 166 -8.20 -1.30 22.18
C LEU A 166 -6.77 -0.74 22.26
N ILE A 167 -6.42 0.17 21.36
CA ILE A 167 -5.09 0.81 21.30
C ILE A 167 -5.25 2.27 21.72
N LEU A 168 -4.58 2.63 22.82
CA LEU A 168 -4.63 3.99 23.37
C LEU A 168 -3.29 4.69 23.19
N GLY A 169 -3.34 6.01 23.00
CA GLY A 169 -2.15 6.86 22.86
C GLY A 169 -2.50 8.20 22.23
N GLU A 170 -1.61 9.18 22.41
CA GLU A 170 -1.74 10.51 21.83
C GLU A 170 -1.79 10.47 20.29
N SER A 171 -2.20 11.57 19.65
CA SER A 171 -2.18 11.66 18.18
C SER A 171 -0.74 11.56 17.66
N GLY A 172 -0.54 10.86 16.54
CA GLY A 172 0.78 10.71 15.92
C GLY A 172 1.75 9.72 16.57
N VAL A 173 1.38 9.00 17.63
CA VAL A 173 2.27 8.00 18.29
C VAL A 173 2.37 6.65 17.56
N GLY A 174 1.70 6.49 16.41
CA GLY A 174 1.75 5.29 15.59
C GLY A 174 0.78 4.17 16.00
N LYS A 175 -0.40 4.52 16.52
CA LYS A 175 -1.48 3.55 16.87
C LYS A 175 -1.86 2.66 15.69
N GLU A 176 -2.04 3.26 14.50
CA GLU A 176 -2.32 2.54 13.26
C GLU A 176 -1.21 1.53 12.92
N CYS A 177 0.05 1.87 13.15
CA CYS A 177 1.18 0.97 12.93
C CYS A 177 1.13 -0.25 13.85
N ILE A 178 0.69 -0.08 15.10
CA ILE A 178 0.49 -1.18 16.05
C ILE A 178 -0.67 -2.08 15.60
N ALA A 179 -1.79 -1.51 15.15
CA ALA A 179 -2.93 -2.27 14.63
C ALA A 179 -2.53 -3.15 13.42
N GLY A 180 -1.81 -2.57 12.44
CA GLY A 180 -1.27 -3.33 11.31
C GLY A 180 -0.26 -4.39 11.74
N CYS A 181 0.51 -4.15 12.81
CA CYS A 181 1.43 -5.14 13.37
C CYS A 181 0.68 -6.34 13.96
N ILE A 182 -0.42 -6.10 14.68
CA ILE A 182 -1.28 -7.17 15.23
C ILE A 182 -1.83 -8.02 14.08
N HIS A 183 -2.41 -7.39 13.05
CA HIS A 183 -2.97 -8.11 11.90
C HIS A 183 -1.92 -9.00 11.20
N ARG A 184 -0.74 -8.45 10.89
CA ARG A 184 0.36 -9.20 10.22
C ARG A 184 0.91 -10.37 11.03
N ASN A 185 0.85 -10.30 12.36
CA ASN A 185 1.27 -11.37 13.25
C ASN A 185 0.13 -12.34 13.61
N SER A 186 -1.07 -12.14 13.07
CA SER A 186 -2.24 -12.98 13.33
C SER A 186 -2.37 -14.14 12.35
N PRO A 187 -3.19 -15.16 12.66
CA PRO A 187 -3.58 -16.19 11.70
C PRO A 187 -4.32 -15.63 10.47
N ARG A 188 -4.86 -14.41 10.58
CA ARG A 188 -5.60 -13.70 9.53
C ARG A 188 -4.69 -12.80 8.67
N LYS A 189 -3.37 -12.90 8.76
CA LYS A 189 -2.40 -12.06 8.04
C LYS A 189 -2.53 -12.02 6.50
N THR A 190 -3.20 -13.02 5.91
CA THR A 190 -3.48 -13.10 4.46
C THR A 190 -4.90 -12.66 4.11
N GLN A 191 -5.70 -12.29 5.11
CA GLN A 191 -7.09 -11.87 4.98
C GLN A 191 -7.16 -10.33 4.90
N PRO A 192 -8.30 -9.74 4.50
CA PRO A 192 -8.44 -8.30 4.37
C PRO A 192 -8.11 -7.54 5.67
N TYR A 193 -7.41 -6.43 5.56
CA TYR A 193 -7.19 -5.46 6.63
C TYR A 193 -7.80 -4.12 6.22
N MET A 194 -8.95 -3.79 6.82
CA MET A 194 -9.69 -2.56 6.52
C MET A 194 -9.45 -1.54 7.63
N VAL A 195 -9.15 -0.30 7.26
CA VAL A 195 -8.96 0.82 8.19
C VAL A 195 -10.09 1.82 7.97
N VAL A 196 -10.69 2.30 9.05
CA VAL A 196 -11.73 3.33 9.04
C VAL A 196 -11.34 4.41 10.02
N ASP A 197 -11.21 5.63 9.50
CA ASP A 197 -11.05 6.82 10.32
C ASP A 197 -12.44 7.33 10.72
N CYS A 198 -12.77 7.17 12.01
CA CYS A 198 -14.06 7.59 12.55
C CYS A 198 -14.10 9.09 12.85
N GLY A 199 -12.97 9.77 12.97
CA GLY A 199 -12.90 11.20 13.31
C GLY A 199 -13.10 12.11 12.11
N SER A 200 -12.67 11.70 10.92
CA SER A 200 -12.87 12.46 9.68
C SER A 200 -14.17 12.15 8.94
N THR A 201 -14.92 11.13 9.36
CA THR A 201 -16.14 10.67 8.69
C THR A 201 -17.42 11.15 9.40
N PRO A 202 -18.34 11.86 8.73
CA PRO A 202 -19.63 12.24 9.33
C PRO A 202 -20.44 11.02 9.77
N ALA A 203 -21.08 11.08 10.94
CA ALA A 203 -21.77 9.93 11.57
C ALA A 203 -22.77 9.20 10.64
N GLY A 204 -23.60 9.95 9.89
CA GLY A 204 -24.55 9.33 8.95
C GLY A 204 -23.91 8.65 7.73
N ILE A 205 -22.68 9.03 7.38
CA ILE A 205 -21.89 8.37 6.33
C ILE A 205 -21.17 7.17 6.93
N LEU A 206 -20.65 7.27 8.16
CA LEU A 206 -19.92 6.21 8.84
C LEU A 206 -20.74 4.92 8.98
N GLU A 207 -22.02 5.02 9.35
CA GLU A 207 -22.91 3.84 9.43
C GLU A 207 -23.07 3.16 8.06
N SER A 208 -23.29 3.97 7.01
CA SER A 208 -23.38 3.51 5.64
C SER A 208 -22.07 2.90 5.12
N GLU A 209 -20.91 3.41 5.55
CA GLU A 209 -19.60 2.81 5.22
C GLU A 209 -19.39 1.49 5.97
N LEU A 210 -19.68 1.43 7.27
CA LEU A 210 -19.44 0.25 8.10
C LEU A 210 -20.35 -0.92 7.73
N PHE A 211 -21.66 -0.66 7.63
CA PHE A 211 -22.69 -1.69 7.45
C PHE A 211 -23.15 -1.83 6.01
N GLY A 212 -22.87 -0.85 5.16
CA GLY A 212 -23.40 -0.79 3.80
C GLY A 212 -24.81 -0.22 3.77
N HIS A 213 -25.38 -0.14 2.58
CA HIS A 213 -26.76 0.29 2.38
C HIS A 213 -27.38 -0.30 1.12
N LEU A 214 -28.71 -0.41 1.13
CA LEU A 214 -29.49 -0.70 -0.07
C LEU A 214 -29.92 0.60 -0.73
N LYS A 215 -30.10 0.57 -2.04
CA LYS A 215 -30.63 1.69 -2.83
C LYS A 215 -31.93 2.18 -2.22
N GLY A 216 -32.01 3.49 -1.97
CA GLY A 216 -33.19 4.15 -1.40
C GLY A 216 -33.32 4.11 0.12
N SER A 217 -32.32 3.60 0.86
CA SER A 217 -32.34 3.63 2.34
C SER A 217 -32.20 5.06 2.92
N PHE A 218 -31.62 6.01 2.18
CA PHE A 218 -31.57 7.44 2.49
C PHE A 218 -31.54 8.28 1.20
N THR A 219 -31.71 9.60 1.32
CA THR A 219 -31.87 10.54 0.18
C THR A 219 -30.74 10.51 -0.85
N HIS A 220 -29.54 10.08 -0.45
CA HIS A 220 -28.36 9.97 -1.31
C HIS A 220 -27.96 8.50 -1.64
N ALA A 221 -28.78 7.51 -1.27
CA ALA A 221 -28.53 6.08 -1.53
C ALA A 221 -28.90 5.72 -2.98
N VAL A 222 -28.07 6.13 -3.93
CA VAL A 222 -28.31 5.96 -5.38
C VAL A 222 -28.15 4.51 -5.84
N LYS A 223 -27.35 3.70 -5.11
CA LYS A 223 -26.98 2.32 -5.45
C LYS A 223 -26.78 1.49 -4.18
N ASP A 224 -26.81 0.18 -4.31
CA ASP A 224 -26.42 -0.72 -3.21
C ASP A 224 -24.91 -0.59 -2.94
N LYS A 225 -24.53 -0.66 -1.66
CA LYS A 225 -23.15 -0.58 -1.20
C LYS A 225 -22.88 -1.65 -0.15
N ILE A 226 -21.83 -2.42 -0.35
CA ILE A 226 -21.31 -3.40 0.61
C ILE A 226 -20.56 -2.66 1.72
N GLY A 227 -20.86 -2.98 2.98
CA GLY A 227 -20.20 -2.39 4.14
C GLY A 227 -18.79 -2.90 4.39
N LEU A 228 -17.98 -2.11 5.06
CA LEU A 228 -16.59 -2.44 5.42
C LEU A 228 -16.52 -3.64 6.37
N MET A 229 -17.53 -3.87 7.22
CA MET A 229 -17.60 -5.09 8.03
C MET A 229 -17.74 -6.35 7.18
N GLN A 230 -18.55 -6.29 6.12
CA GLN A 230 -18.70 -7.40 5.18
C GLN A 230 -17.47 -7.55 4.28
N ALA A 231 -16.84 -6.45 3.89
CA ALA A 231 -15.58 -6.47 3.12
C ALA A 231 -14.39 -6.98 3.94
N ALA A 232 -14.43 -6.81 5.27
CA ALA A 232 -13.44 -7.33 6.22
C ALA A 232 -13.79 -8.74 6.73
N ASP A 233 -14.74 -9.45 6.10
CA ASP A 233 -15.12 -10.80 6.51
C ASP A 233 -13.88 -11.71 6.57
N SER A 234 -13.80 -12.51 7.63
CA SER A 234 -12.63 -13.34 7.99
C SER A 234 -11.30 -12.58 8.18
N GLY A 235 -11.29 -11.25 8.08
CA GLY A 235 -10.12 -10.37 8.13
C GLY A 235 -10.03 -9.56 9.43
N THR A 236 -9.64 -8.29 9.31
CA THR A 236 -9.51 -7.37 10.45
C THR A 236 -10.02 -5.99 10.05
N LEU A 237 -10.86 -5.42 10.90
CA LEU A 237 -11.35 -4.05 10.80
C LEU A 237 -10.70 -3.23 11.91
N PHE A 238 -9.96 -2.20 11.54
CA PHE A 238 -9.37 -1.23 12.46
C PHE A 238 -10.18 0.06 12.41
N LEU A 239 -10.70 0.47 13.56
CA LEU A 239 -11.45 1.71 13.74
C LEU A 239 -10.52 2.71 14.43
N ASP A 240 -9.97 3.66 13.68
CA ASP A 240 -9.17 4.73 14.23
C ASP A 240 -10.05 5.86 14.75
N GLU A 241 -9.55 6.58 15.74
CA GLU A 241 -10.26 7.67 16.43
C GLU A 241 -11.63 7.26 17.00
N ILE A 242 -11.72 6.04 17.55
CA ILE A 242 -12.92 5.56 18.24
C ILE A 242 -12.97 6.12 19.67
N GLY A 243 -13.56 7.30 19.85
CA GLY A 243 -13.69 7.95 21.17
C GLY A 243 -14.23 9.37 21.13
#